data_AF-A0A525IQW0-F1
#
_entry.id   AF-A0A525IQW0-F1
#
_cell.length_a   1.000
_cell.length_b   1.000
_cell.length_c   1.000
_cell.angle_alpha   90.00
_cell.angle_beta   90.00
_cell.angle_gamma   90.00
#
_symmetry.space_group_name_H-M   'P 1'
#
loop_
_entity.id
_entity.type
_entity.pdbx_description
1 polymer ?
#
loop_
_entity_poly.entity_id
_entity_poly.type
_entity_poly.pdbx_seq_one_letter_code
_entity_poly.pdbx_strand_id
1 'polypeptide(L)'
;MPRRSHRERHLMARIGWLRAAVLGANDGIVSTASLIVGVAAGGGAKSQVLLAGLAGLVAGAMSMAAGEYVSVSSQSDTEAADLAREKEELKAQPEAELIELAGFYVARGVTRDLADQVAAQMMAKDALGAHARDELGISEITTARP
;
A
#
# COMPACT_ATOMS: atom_id res chain seq x y z
N MET A 1 -27.54 -4.85 27.94
CA MET A 1 -27.77 -3.96 26.77
C MET A 1 -26.81 -4.38 25.66
N PRO A 2 -27.26 -4.67 24.43
CA PRO A 2 -26.34 -4.98 23.35
C PRO A 2 -25.69 -3.68 22.85
N ARG A 3 -24.35 -3.66 22.81
CA ARG A 3 -23.57 -2.54 22.24
C ARG A 3 -23.92 -2.41 20.77
N ARG A 4 -24.53 -1.28 20.38
CA ARG A 4 -24.68 -0.90 18.98
C ARG A 4 -23.27 -0.74 18.40
N SER A 5 -22.92 -1.59 17.43
CA SER A 5 -21.70 -1.42 16.64
C SER A 5 -21.79 -0.11 15.87
N HIS A 6 -21.02 0.90 16.29
CA HIS A 6 -20.87 2.14 15.54
C HIS A 6 -19.99 1.82 14.33
N ARG A 7 -20.64 1.54 13.19
CA ARG A 7 -19.93 1.21 11.95
C ARG A 7 -19.51 2.50 11.26
N GLU A 8 -18.31 2.98 11.57
CA GLU A 8 -17.72 4.11 10.87
C GLU A 8 -17.31 3.70 9.46
N ARG A 9 -17.68 4.53 8.49
CA ARG A 9 -17.24 4.37 7.10
C ARG A 9 -15.92 5.12 6.93
N HIS A 10 -14.81 4.38 6.95
CA HIS A 10 -13.50 4.95 6.66
C HIS A 10 -13.23 4.93 5.16
N LEU A 11 -12.92 6.09 4.58
CA LEU A 11 -12.56 6.24 3.17
C LEU A 11 -11.08 5.92 2.89
N MET A 12 -10.26 5.76 3.94
CA MET A 12 -8.81 5.52 3.86
C MET A 12 -8.47 4.33 2.96
N ALA A 13 -9.24 3.24 3.04
CA ALA A 13 -9.05 2.04 2.21
C ALA A 13 -9.21 2.28 0.69
N ARG A 14 -9.79 3.41 0.27
CA ARG A 14 -9.99 3.75 -1.16
C ARG A 14 -8.94 4.70 -1.71
N ILE A 15 -8.07 5.24 -0.86
CA ILE A 15 -7.12 6.29 -1.25
C ILE A 15 -6.11 5.76 -2.27
N GLY A 16 -5.62 4.52 -2.11
CA GLY A 16 -4.66 3.93 -3.05
C GLY A 16 -5.18 3.88 -4.49
N TRP A 17 -6.33 3.24 -4.69
CA TRP A 17 -6.96 3.17 -6.02
C TRP A 17 -7.38 4.54 -6.55
N LEU A 18 -7.91 5.43 -5.71
CA LEU A 18 -8.30 6.77 -6.15
C LEU A 18 -7.09 7.57 -6.62
N ARG A 19 -5.95 7.48 -5.90
CA ARG A 19 -4.70 8.13 -6.28
C ARG A 19 -4.20 7.60 -7.64
N ALA A 20 -4.17 6.28 -7.83
CA ALA A 20 -3.78 5.67 -9.09
C ALA A 20 -4.70 6.09 -10.24
N ALA A 21 -6.02 6.10 -10.01
CA ALA A 21 -7.01 6.48 -11.02
C ALA A 21 -6.90 7.98 -11.41
N VAL A 22 -6.74 8.88 -10.44
CA VAL A 22 -6.61 10.32 -10.70
C VAL A 22 -5.31 10.64 -11.42
N LEU A 23 -4.18 10.08 -10.97
CA LEU A 23 -2.89 10.24 -11.64
C LEU A 23 -2.94 9.70 -13.07
N GLY A 24 -3.49 8.50 -13.26
CA GLY A 24 -3.61 7.90 -14.59
C GLY A 24 -4.52 8.69 -15.53
N ALA A 25 -5.65 9.22 -15.03
CA ALA A 25 -6.53 10.08 -15.83
C ALA A 25 -5.84 11.39 -16.22
N ASN A 26 -5.16 12.05 -15.27
CA ASN A 26 -4.44 13.29 -15.52
C ASN A 26 -3.34 13.10 -16.58
N ASP A 27 -2.49 12.10 -16.37
CA ASP A 27 -1.37 11.82 -17.28
C ASP A 27 -1.88 11.35 -18.64
N GLY A 28 -2.92 10.52 -18.68
CA GLY A 28 -3.55 10.05 -19.92
C GLY A 28 -4.13 11.19 -20.76
N ILE A 29 -4.83 12.15 -20.14
CA ILE A 29 -5.37 13.32 -20.85
C ILE A 29 -4.25 14.20 -21.39
N VAL A 30 -3.29 14.59 -20.52
CA VAL A 30 -2.23 15.52 -20.91
C VAL A 30 -1.32 14.92 -21.98
N SER A 31 -0.89 13.67 -21.81
CA SER A 31 0.00 12.99 -22.76
C SER A 31 -0.67 12.75 -24.12
N THR A 32 -1.91 12.23 -24.13
CA THR A 32 -2.63 11.93 -25.37
C THR A 32 -2.98 13.21 -26.13
N ALA A 33 -3.45 14.26 -25.43
CA ALA A 33 -3.74 15.55 -26.05
C ALA A 33 -2.48 16.19 -26.63
N SER A 34 -1.36 16.19 -25.88
CA SER A 34 -0.08 16.72 -26.34
C SER A 34 0.43 15.97 -27.57
N LEU A 35 0.29 14.64 -27.60
CA LEU A 35 0.67 13.81 -28.74
C LEU A 35 -0.18 14.14 -29.98
N ILE A 36 -1.51 14.22 -29.83
CA ILE A 36 -2.43 14.57 -30.91
C ILE A 36 -2.11 15.95 -31.48
N VAL A 37 -1.93 16.96 -30.60
CA VAL A 37 -1.58 18.33 -31.00
C VAL A 37 -0.23 18.37 -31.71
N GLY A 38 0.78 17.66 -31.19
CA GLY A 38 2.11 17.60 -31.80
C GLY A 38 2.10 17.00 -33.21
N VAL A 39 1.42 15.86 -33.40
CA VAL A 39 1.30 15.20 -34.71
C VAL A 39 0.50 16.06 -35.70
N ALA A 40 -0.58 16.69 -35.24
CA ALA A 40 -1.39 17.58 -36.08
C ALA A 40 -0.61 18.84 -36.50
N ALA A 41 0.10 19.49 -35.56
CA ALA A 41 0.93 20.66 -35.85
C ALA A 41 2.10 20.34 -36.79
N GLY A 42 2.60 19.10 -36.76
CA GLY A 42 3.63 18.60 -37.70
C GLY A 42 3.13 18.30 -39.12
N GLY A 43 1.86 18.60 -39.43
CA GLY A 43 1.28 18.37 -40.76
C GLY A 43 0.77 16.94 -40.99
N GLY A 44 0.59 16.15 -39.93
CA GLY A 44 0.06 14.79 -40.02
C GLY A 44 -1.36 14.76 -40.58
N ALA A 45 -1.65 13.79 -41.45
CA ALA A 45 -3.00 13.56 -41.95
C ALA A 45 -3.94 13.11 -40.81
N LYS A 46 -5.25 13.33 -40.96
CA LYS A 46 -6.26 12.96 -39.94
C LYS A 46 -6.15 11.51 -39.46
N SER A 47 -5.89 10.57 -40.38
CA SER A 47 -5.69 9.16 -40.06
C SER A 47 -4.46 8.91 -39.19
N GLN A 48 -3.37 9.64 -39.43
CA GLN A 48 -2.14 9.55 -38.63
C GLN A 48 -2.32 10.14 -37.23
N VAL A 49 -3.04 11.26 -37.12
CA VAL A 49 -3.38 11.88 -35.83
C VAL A 49 -4.22 10.94 -34.97
N LEU A 50 -5.26 10.32 -35.56
CA LEU A 50 -6.10 9.34 -34.86
C LEU A 50 -5.31 8.10 -34.45
N LEU A 51 -4.47 7.57 -35.34
CA LEU A 51 -3.64 6.41 -35.05
C LEU A 51 -2.67 6.71 -33.90
N ALA A 52 -1.99 7.85 -33.92
CA ALA A 52 -1.07 8.26 -32.87
C ALA A 52 -1.80 8.45 -31.52
N GLY A 53 -2.96 9.10 -31.51
CA GLY A 53 -3.76 9.29 -30.30
C GLY A 53 -4.22 7.95 -29.69
N LEU A 54 -4.73 7.03 -30.52
CA LEU A 54 -5.16 5.71 -30.05
C LEU A 54 -3.98 4.88 -29.55
N ALA A 55 -2.88 4.85 -30.30
CA ALA A 55 -1.67 4.13 -29.90
C ALA A 55 -1.10 4.68 -28.58
N GLY A 56 -1.02 6.01 -28.43
CA GLY A 56 -0.55 6.65 -27.21
C GLY A 56 -1.46 6.37 -26.01
N LEU A 57 -2.77 6.42 -26.19
CA LEU A 57 -3.74 6.09 -25.14
C LEU A 57 -3.61 4.64 -24.68
N VAL A 58 -3.55 3.69 -25.61
CA VAL A 58 -3.41 2.26 -25.28
C VAL A 58 -2.07 1.99 -24.61
N ALA A 59 -0.97 2.50 -25.17
CA ALA A 59 0.37 2.33 -24.61
C ALA A 59 0.48 2.94 -23.20
N GLY A 60 -0.04 4.16 -23.00
CA GLY A 60 -0.05 4.83 -21.71
C GLY A 60 -0.87 4.07 -20.66
N ALA A 61 -2.08 3.63 -21.01
CA ALA A 61 -2.93 2.85 -20.11
C ALA A 61 -2.27 1.52 -19.71
N MET A 62 -1.70 0.78 -20.67
CA MET A 62 -0.98 -0.46 -20.38
C MET A 62 0.25 -0.23 -19.50
N SER A 63 1.03 0.81 -19.77
CA SER A 63 2.22 1.13 -18.97
C SER A 63 1.87 1.48 -17.52
N MET A 64 0.81 2.25 -17.30
CA MET A 64 0.36 2.61 -15.95
C MET A 64 -0.22 1.40 -15.20
N ALA A 65 -1.03 0.58 -15.87
CA ALA A 65 -1.58 -0.64 -15.28
C ALA A 65 -0.48 -1.64 -14.89
N ALA A 66 0.49 -1.87 -15.79
CA ALA A 66 1.63 -2.73 -15.52
C ALA A 66 2.51 -2.16 -14.40
N GLY A 67 2.75 -0.84 -14.40
CA GLY A 67 3.54 -0.17 -13.37
C GLY A 67 2.93 -0.28 -11.98
N GLU A 68 1.62 -0.02 -11.84
CA GLU A 68 0.92 -0.18 -10.56
C GLU A 68 0.91 -1.64 -10.11
N TYR A 69 0.64 -2.60 -11.02
CA TYR A 69 0.69 -4.03 -10.68
C TYR A 69 2.06 -4.46 -10.17
N VAL A 70 3.15 -4.10 -10.87
CA VAL A 70 4.52 -4.45 -10.44
C VAL A 70 4.84 -3.79 -9.10
N SER A 71 4.42 -2.54 -8.89
CA SER A 71 4.62 -1.82 -7.63
C SER A 71 3.92 -2.52 -6.46
N VAL A 72 2.63 -2.85 -6.61
CA VAL A 72 1.84 -3.52 -5.58
C VAL A 72 2.34 -4.95 -5.33
N SER A 73 2.72 -5.67 -6.39
CA SER A 73 3.34 -7.00 -6.26
C SER A 73 4.65 -6.93 -5.47
N SER A 74 5.52 -5.96 -5.78
CA SER A 74 6.80 -5.80 -5.09
C SER A 74 6.62 -5.44 -3.61
N GLN A 75 5.62 -4.62 -3.30
CA GLN A 75 5.24 -4.36 -1.91
C GLN A 75 4.77 -5.64 -1.22
N SER A 76 3.88 -6.40 -1.85
CA SER A 76 3.37 -7.68 -1.31
C SER A 76 4.50 -8.68 -1.04
N ASP A 77 5.49 -8.78 -1.93
CA ASP A 77 6.63 -9.69 -1.78
C ASP A 77 7.53 -9.25 -0.62
N THR A 78 7.72 -7.94 -0.44
CA THR A 78 8.49 -7.37 0.68
C THR A 78 7.77 -7.62 2.01
N GLU A 79 6.46 -7.35 2.08
CA GLU A 79 5.64 -7.62 3.27
C GLU A 79 5.67 -9.11 3.65
N ALA A 80 5.61 -10.01 2.66
CA ALA A 80 5.68 -11.45 2.90
C ALA A 80 7.07 -11.88 3.42
N ALA A 81 8.15 -11.29 2.90
CA ALA A 81 9.50 -11.57 3.36
C ALA A 81 9.74 -11.09 4.80
N ASP A 82 9.29 -9.89 5.15
CA ASP A 82 9.40 -9.39 6.52
C ASP A 82 8.58 -10.22 7.50
N LEU A 83 7.35 -10.62 7.14
CA LEU A 83 6.55 -11.53 7.98
C LEU A 83 7.20 -12.91 8.16
N ALA A 84 7.92 -13.40 7.16
CA ALA A 84 8.65 -14.65 7.27
C ALA A 84 9.83 -14.53 8.25
N ARG A 85 10.58 -13.42 8.16
CA ARG A 85 11.71 -13.11 9.05
C ARG A 85 11.25 -12.93 10.51
N GLU A 86 10.21 -12.13 10.71
CA GLU A 86 9.58 -11.90 12.03
C GLU A 86 9.15 -13.22 12.69
N LYS A 87 8.57 -14.13 11.90
CA LYS A 87 8.17 -15.45 12.39
C LYS A 87 9.35 -16.33 12.82
N GLU A 88 10.53 -16.13 12.23
CA GLU A 88 11.76 -16.80 12.66
C GLU A 88 12.33 -16.16 13.93
N GLU A 89 12.34 -14.84 14.00
CA GLU A 89 12.78 -14.04 15.15
C GLU A 89 11.94 -14.36 16.41
N LEU A 90 10.60 -14.38 16.29
CA LEU A 90 9.68 -14.79 17.36
C LEU A 90 9.92 -16.21 17.89
N LYS A 91 10.46 -17.12 17.08
CA LYS A 91 10.81 -18.48 17.51
C LYS A 91 12.19 -18.56 18.14
N ALA A 92 13.15 -17.81 17.58
CA ALA A 92 14.54 -17.85 17.99
C ALA A 92 14.78 -17.05 19.27
N GLN A 93 14.11 -15.91 19.44
CA GLN A 93 14.40 -14.92 20.49
C GLN A 93 13.12 -14.31 21.10
N PRO A 94 12.17 -15.12 21.62
CA PRO A 94 10.86 -14.63 22.07
C PRO A 94 10.93 -13.58 23.19
N GLU A 95 11.96 -13.63 24.06
CA GLU A 95 12.16 -12.63 25.11
C GLU A 95 12.65 -11.29 24.54
N ALA A 96 13.48 -11.31 23.50
CA ALA A 96 13.95 -10.10 22.83
C ALA A 96 12.79 -9.41 22.11
N GLU A 97 11.98 -10.18 21.38
CA GLU A 97 10.79 -9.67 20.68
C GLU A 97 9.78 -9.01 21.63
N LEU A 98 9.59 -9.57 22.83
CA LEU A 98 8.73 -8.96 23.84
C LEU A 98 9.24 -7.60 24.31
N ILE A 99 10.57 -7.46 24.47
CA ILE A 99 11.21 -6.20 24.86
C ILE A 99 11.10 -5.19 23.71
N GLU A 100 11.27 -5.64 22.47
CA GLU A 100 11.14 -4.83 21.27
C GLU A 100 9.72 -4.27 21.10
N LEU A 101 8.70 -5.13 21.16
CA LEU A 101 7.30 -4.72 21.07
C LEU A 101 6.92 -3.74 22.19
N ALA A 102 7.38 -3.98 23.43
CA ALA A 102 7.20 -3.04 24.52
C ALA A 102 7.89 -1.69 24.22
N GLY A 103 9.07 -1.72 23.59
CA GLY A 103 9.78 -0.54 23.09
C GLY A 103 8.93 0.32 22.15
N PHE A 104 8.22 -0.31 21.20
CA PHE A 104 7.30 0.40 20.30
C PHE A 104 6.16 1.11 21.05
N TYR A 105 5.59 0.48 22.07
CA TYR A 105 4.56 1.12 22.91
C TYR A 105 5.12 2.26 23.76
N VAL A 106 6.35 2.11 24.29
CA VAL A 106 7.03 3.19 25.01
C VAL A 106 7.29 4.39 24.10
N ALA A 107 7.76 4.16 22.87
CA ALA A 107 7.98 5.22 21.88
C ALA A 107 6.68 5.98 21.53
N ARG A 108 5.52 5.32 21.65
CA ARG A 108 4.18 5.93 21.47
C ARG A 108 3.66 6.64 22.73
N GLY A 109 4.41 6.62 23.83
CA GLY A 109 4.11 7.35 25.07
C GLY A 109 3.53 6.49 26.20
N VAL A 110 3.52 5.16 26.07
CA VAL A 110 3.09 4.26 27.16
C VAL A 110 4.22 4.14 28.19
N THR A 111 3.89 4.19 29.48
CA THR A 111 4.89 3.94 30.55
C THR A 111 5.46 2.53 30.43
N ARG A 112 6.75 2.34 30.72
CA ARG A 112 7.44 1.04 30.58
C ARG A 112 6.67 -0.14 31.20
N ASP A 113 6.27 -0.03 32.46
CA ASP A 113 5.56 -1.10 33.17
C ASP A 113 4.24 -1.52 32.50
N LEU A 114 3.54 -0.56 31.88
CA LEU A 114 2.30 -0.82 31.16
C LEU A 114 2.59 -1.36 29.75
N ALA A 115 3.65 -0.86 29.09
CA ALA A 115 4.07 -1.33 27.78
C ALA A 115 4.46 -2.81 27.81
N ASP A 116 5.20 -3.24 28.84
CA ASP A 116 5.56 -4.65 29.05
C ASP A 116 4.29 -5.52 29.21
N GLN A 117 3.30 -5.04 29.96
CA GLN A 117 2.01 -5.74 30.13
C GLN A 117 1.20 -5.81 28.82
N VAL A 118 1.18 -4.72 28.05
CA VAL A 118 0.49 -4.66 26.76
C VAL A 118 1.16 -5.60 25.76
N ALA A 119 2.49 -5.55 25.62
CA ALA A 119 3.25 -6.42 24.73
C ALA A 119 3.00 -7.90 25.05
N ALA A 120 3.09 -8.29 26.33
CA ALA A 120 2.81 -9.66 26.77
C ALA A 120 1.39 -10.13 26.40
N GLN A 121 0.37 -9.29 26.62
CA GLN A 121 -1.02 -9.62 26.30
C GLN A 121 -1.27 -9.70 24.79
N MET A 122 -0.65 -8.80 24.01
CA MET A 122 -0.76 -8.79 22.55
C MET A 122 -0.08 -10.01 21.93
N MET A 123 1.14 -10.34 22.38
CA MET A 123 1.86 -11.53 21.94
C MET A 123 1.14 -12.82 22.31
N ALA A 124 0.55 -12.90 23.50
CA ALA A 124 -0.22 -14.07 23.93
C ALA A 124 -1.45 -14.33 23.04
N LYS A 125 -2.03 -13.28 22.46
CA LYS A 125 -3.16 -13.40 21.53
C LYS A 125 -2.70 -13.71 20.10
N ASP A 126 -1.74 -12.95 19.60
CA ASP A 126 -1.28 -12.98 18.22
C ASP A 126 0.05 -12.22 18.09
N ALA A 127 1.17 -12.87 18.43
CA ALA A 127 2.51 -12.26 18.38
C ALA A 127 2.88 -11.75 16.99
N LEU A 128 2.75 -12.59 15.96
CA LEU A 128 3.08 -12.20 14.59
C LEU A 128 2.21 -11.03 14.13
N GLY A 129 0.91 -11.04 14.40
CA GLY A 129 0.05 -9.91 14.02
C GLY A 129 0.25 -8.66 14.87
N ALA A 130 0.75 -8.77 16.11
CA ALA A 130 1.12 -7.62 16.92
C ALA A 130 2.36 -6.93 16.33
N HIS A 131 3.45 -7.67 16.08
CA HIS A 131 4.65 -7.13 15.44
C HIS A 131 4.36 -6.65 14.01
N ALA A 132 3.61 -7.42 13.21
CA ALA A 132 3.22 -6.99 11.87
C ALA A 132 2.55 -5.60 11.87
N ARG A 133 1.65 -5.33 12.82
CA ARG A 133 0.96 -4.04 12.90
C ARG A 133 1.80 -2.95 13.55
N ASP A 134 2.44 -3.27 14.67
CA ASP A 134 3.04 -2.26 15.55
C ASP A 134 4.48 -1.90 15.18
N GLU A 135 5.20 -2.86 14.61
CA GLU A 135 6.58 -2.73 14.15
C GLU A 135 6.65 -2.57 12.63
N LEU A 136 6.09 -3.52 11.87
CA LEU A 136 6.22 -3.54 10.39
C LEU A 136 5.23 -2.59 9.68
N GLY A 137 4.22 -2.06 10.40
CA GLY A 137 3.18 -1.21 9.81
C GLY A 137 2.24 -1.91 8.82
N ILE A 138 2.27 -3.25 8.79
CA ILE A 138 1.42 -4.10 7.96
C ILE A 138 0.06 -4.22 8.66
N SER A 139 -0.97 -3.61 8.08
CA SER A 139 -2.33 -3.62 8.61
C SER A 139 -3.32 -4.02 7.51
N GLU A 140 -4.50 -4.55 7.85
CA GLU A 140 -5.54 -4.93 6.87
C GLU A 140 -5.95 -3.77 5.92
N ILE A 141 -5.72 -2.52 6.33
CA ILE A 141 -6.03 -1.32 5.55
C ILE A 141 -4.90 -0.98 4.56
N THR A 142 -3.66 -1.38 4.87
CA THR A 142 -2.45 -1.07 4.09
C THR A 142 -1.93 -2.27 3.28
N THR A 143 -2.43 -3.48 3.52
CA THR A 143 -1.99 -4.70 2.82
C THR A 143 -2.09 -4.54 1.30
N ALA A 144 -0.97 -4.79 0.63
CA ALA A 144 -0.90 -4.82 -0.83
C ALA A 144 -1.83 -5.91 -1.41
N ARG A 145 -2.62 -5.57 -2.43
CA ARG A 145 -3.50 -6.50 -3.14
C ARG A 145 -3.26 -6.36 -4.64
N PRO A 146 -2.34 -7.16 -5.21
CA PRO A 146 -2.08 -7.14 -6.65
C PRO A 146 -3.31 -7.59 -7.46
#